data_AF-D3R113-F1
#
_entry.id   AF-D3R113-F1
#
_cell.length_a   1.000
_cell.length_b   1.000
_cell.length_c   1.000
_cell.angle_alpha   90.00
_cell.angle_beta   90.00
_cell.angle_gamma   90.00
#
_symmetry.space_group_name_H-M   'P 1'
#
loop_
_entity.id
_entity.type
_entity.pdbx_description
1 polymer ?
#
loop_
_entity_poly.entity_id
_entity_poly.type
_entity_poly.pdbx_seq_one_letter_code
_entity_poly.pdbx_strand_id
1 'polypeptide(L)'
;MLAKNWTPEFKKKALSFYYDMNKAGIEFSSHAVGRVLDRVISQVLMSSDEVKVMMNSSPKFVQADGRMLYSKKNVYLIRDAITGDIVSVVVRKAPKPEWRELNE
;
A
#
# COMPACT_ATOMS: atom_id res chain seq x y z
N MET A 1 -15.90 -5.83 -1.01
CA MET A 1 -15.55 -5.42 0.38
C MET A 1 -16.32 -6.19 1.46
N LEU A 2 -16.66 -7.46 1.24
CA LEU A 2 -17.47 -8.29 2.15
C LEU A 2 -16.60 -9.40 2.73
N ALA A 3 -16.74 -9.67 4.03
CA ALA A 3 -16.01 -10.65 4.86
C ALA A 3 -14.68 -10.21 5.54
N LYS A 4 -14.61 -9.00 6.09
CA LYS A 4 -13.64 -8.70 7.17
C LYS A 4 -14.39 -8.34 8.45
N ASN A 5 -13.99 -8.97 9.56
CA ASN A 5 -14.50 -8.68 10.92
C ASN A 5 -13.96 -7.34 11.44
N TRP A 6 -14.22 -6.26 10.72
CA TRP A 6 -13.89 -4.91 11.13
C TRP A 6 -15.01 -4.30 11.95
N THR A 7 -14.64 -3.57 13.00
CA THR A 7 -15.62 -2.77 13.74
C THR A 7 -16.25 -1.74 12.81
N PRO A 8 -17.48 -1.25 13.11
CA PRO A 8 -18.11 -0.20 12.31
C PRO A 8 -17.21 1.03 12.10
N GLU A 9 -16.45 1.42 13.13
CA GLU A 9 -15.53 2.56 13.09
C GLU A 9 -14.37 2.29 12.14
N PHE A 10 -13.76 1.11 12.21
CA PHE A 10 -12.69 0.74 11.30
C PHE A 10 -13.18 0.64 9.86
N LYS A 11 -14.38 0.08 9.65
CA LYS A 11 -15.02 0.01 8.32
C LYS A 11 -15.24 1.41 7.74
N LYS A 12 -15.69 2.38 8.55
CA LYS A 12 -15.85 3.77 8.12
C LYS A 12 -14.51 4.39 7.69
N LYS A 13 -13.44 4.18 8.47
CA LYS A 13 -12.08 4.63 8.12
C LYS A 13 -11.57 3.98 6.84
N ALA A 14 -11.76 2.67 6.70
CA ALA A 14 -11.37 1.90 5.52
C ALA A 14 -12.08 2.39 4.25
N LEU A 15 -13.39 2.63 4.32
CA LEU A 15 -14.15 3.17 3.19
C LEU A 15 -13.70 4.58 2.83
N SER A 16 -13.52 5.47 3.81
CA SER A 16 -13.02 6.83 3.56
C SER A 16 -11.66 6.79 2.85
N PHE A 17 -10.70 6.06 3.43
CA PHE A 17 -9.36 5.91 2.84
C PHE A 17 -9.43 5.36 1.41
N TYR A 18 -10.22 4.30 1.19
CA TYR A 18 -10.38 3.69 -0.13
C TYR A 18 -10.91 4.70 -1.15
N TYR A 19 -12.00 5.40 -0.85
CA TYR A 19 -12.58 6.37 -1.77
C TYR A 19 -11.64 7.56 -2.03
N ASP A 20 -10.87 7.99 -1.03
CA ASP A 20 -9.91 9.09 -1.18
C ASP A 20 -8.71 8.72 -2.06
N MET A 21 -8.32 7.43 -2.08
CA MET A 21 -7.29 6.90 -2.99
C MET A 21 -7.85 6.65 -4.39
N ASN A 22 -9.06 6.07 -4.49
CA ASN A 22 -9.72 5.79 -5.75
C ASN A 22 -10.00 7.09 -6.54
N LYS A 23 -10.41 8.18 -5.86
CA LYS A 23 -10.53 9.52 -6.47
C LYS A 23 -9.21 10.05 -7.05
N ALA A 24 -8.07 9.57 -6.56
CA ALA A 24 -6.75 9.89 -7.09
C ALA A 24 -6.26 8.89 -8.15
N GLY A 25 -7.13 7.98 -8.62
CA GLY A 25 -6.78 6.96 -9.62
C GLY A 25 -5.98 5.79 -9.06
N ILE A 26 -5.91 5.63 -7.74
CA ILE A 26 -5.13 4.57 -7.09
C ILE A 26 -6.09 3.53 -6.51
N GLU A 27 -6.10 2.35 -7.13
CA GLU A 27 -6.96 1.25 -6.69
C GLU A 27 -6.28 0.41 -5.60
N PHE A 28 -6.99 0.15 -4.51
CA PHE A 28 -6.52 -0.67 -3.40
C PHE A 28 -7.40 -1.88 -3.20
N SER A 29 -6.79 -3.04 -2.98
CA SER A 29 -7.52 -4.20 -2.48
C SER A 29 -7.98 -3.95 -1.04
N SER A 30 -9.09 -4.57 -0.64
CA SER A 30 -9.52 -4.52 0.77
C SER A 30 -8.48 -5.08 1.74
N HIS A 31 -7.60 -5.99 1.27
CA HIS A 31 -6.46 -6.47 2.04
C HIS A 31 -5.47 -5.34 2.33
N ALA A 32 -5.07 -4.61 1.29
CA ALA A 32 -4.13 -3.51 1.37
C ALA A 32 -4.67 -2.35 2.23
N VAL A 33 -5.93 -1.93 2.03
CA VAL A 33 -6.55 -0.86 2.84
C VAL A 33 -6.42 -1.16 4.34
N GLY A 34 -6.79 -2.38 4.74
CA GLY A 34 -6.67 -2.80 6.14
C GLY A 34 -5.25 -2.72 6.67
N ARG A 35 -4.29 -3.25 5.89
CA ARG A 35 -2.88 -3.28 6.27
C ARG A 35 -2.29 -1.87 6.35
N VAL A 36 -2.66 -0.95 5.45
CA VAL A 36 -2.19 0.45 5.50
C VAL A 36 -2.72 1.15 6.74
N LEU A 37 -4.03 1.05 7.00
CA LEU A 37 -4.61 1.67 8.20
C LEU A 37 -4.00 1.12 9.49
N ASP A 38 -3.82 -0.20 9.57
CA ASP A 38 -3.39 -0.91 10.79
C ASP A 38 -1.87 -0.88 11.03
N ARG A 39 -1.04 -0.83 9.98
CA ARG A 39 0.42 -0.96 10.11
C ARG A 39 1.19 0.30 9.75
N VAL A 40 0.55 1.25 9.07
CA VAL A 40 1.22 2.46 8.59
C VAL A 40 0.64 3.69 9.25
N ILE A 41 -0.67 3.92 9.09
CA ILE A 41 -1.32 5.14 9.57
C ILE A 41 -1.48 5.11 11.10
N SER A 42 -1.97 4.00 11.67
CA SER A 42 -2.10 3.86 13.14
C SER A 42 -0.75 3.97 13.87
N GLN A 43 0.33 3.55 13.21
CA GLN A 43 1.71 3.58 13.70
C GLN A 43 2.41 4.91 13.39
N VAL A 44 1.70 5.88 12.79
CA VAL A 44 2.21 7.23 12.46
C VAL A 44 3.47 7.18 11.59
N LEU A 45 3.58 6.16 10.72
CA LEU A 45 4.73 6.02 9.82
C LEU A 45 4.59 6.88 8.57
N MET A 46 3.35 7.04 8.09
CA MET A 46 2.96 7.94 7.01
C MET A 46 1.51 8.37 7.17
N SER A 47 1.19 9.57 6.71
CA SER A 47 -0.18 10.03 6.49
C SER A 47 -0.80 9.42 5.22
N SER A 48 -2.13 9.52 5.07
CA SER A 48 -2.82 9.14 3.84
C SER A 48 -2.30 9.91 2.61
N ASP A 49 -2.00 11.20 2.76
CA ASP A 49 -1.48 12.01 1.66
C ASP A 49 -0.06 11.58 1.25
N GLU A 50 0.78 11.20 2.21
CA GLU A 50 2.09 10.62 1.90
C GLU A 50 1.98 9.27 1.19
N VAL A 51 0.99 8.45 1.53
CA VAL A 51 0.67 7.21 0.79
C VAL A 51 0.30 7.54 -0.65
N LYS A 52 -0.55 8.54 -0.86
CA LYS A 52 -0.97 9.00 -2.19
C LYS A 52 0.21 9.50 -3.02
N VAL A 53 1.07 10.35 -2.44
CA VAL A 53 2.29 10.85 -3.09
C VAL A 53 3.23 9.70 -3.45
N MET A 54 3.44 8.75 -2.54
CA MET A 54 4.30 7.59 -2.81
C MET A 54 3.78 6.77 -3.98
N MET A 55 2.46 6.61 -4.12
CA MET A 55 1.88 5.85 -5.22
C MET A 55 1.93 6.54 -6.58
N ASN A 56 2.20 7.84 -6.62
CA ASN A 56 2.42 8.61 -7.85
C ASN A 56 3.90 8.71 -8.25
N SER A 57 4.81 8.16 -7.43
CA SER A 57 6.25 8.06 -7.77
C SER A 57 6.57 6.79 -8.55
N SER A 58 7.80 6.65 -9.06
CA SER A 58 8.26 5.41 -9.67
C SER A 58 8.42 4.29 -8.62
N PRO A 59 8.14 3.02 -8.97
CA PRO A 59 8.49 1.90 -8.10
C PRO A 59 10.01 1.81 -7.93
N LYS A 60 10.46 1.43 -6.74
CA LYS A 60 11.88 1.32 -6.38
C LYS A 60 12.41 -0.09 -6.44
N PHE A 61 11.53 -1.08 -6.37
CA PHE A 61 11.90 -2.48 -6.42
C PHE A 61 10.91 -3.29 -7.25
N VAL A 62 11.34 -4.48 -7.67
CA VAL A 62 10.51 -5.50 -8.29
C VAL A 62 10.72 -6.85 -7.61
N GLN A 63 9.63 -7.58 -7.38
CA GLN A 63 9.65 -8.96 -6.90
C GLN A 63 9.92 -9.94 -8.05
N ALA A 64 10.29 -11.18 -7.73
CA ALA A 64 10.48 -12.24 -8.73
C ALA A 64 9.22 -12.53 -9.56
N ASP A 65 8.03 -12.32 -8.98
CA ASP A 65 6.73 -12.49 -9.65
C ASP A 65 6.28 -11.25 -10.46
N GLY A 66 7.17 -10.26 -10.62
CA GLY A 66 6.90 -9.04 -11.38
C GLY A 66 6.20 -7.93 -10.59
N ARG A 67 5.75 -8.19 -9.35
CA ARG A 67 5.11 -7.14 -8.53
C ARG A 67 6.06 -5.99 -8.25
N MET A 68 5.53 -4.78 -8.39
CA MET A 68 6.28 -3.55 -8.20
C MET A 68 6.14 -3.07 -6.76
N LEU A 69 7.23 -2.61 -6.15
CA LEU A 69 7.22 -2.04 -4.82
C LEU A 69 7.57 -0.56 -4.81
N TYR A 70 6.69 0.23 -4.20
CA TYR A 70 6.86 1.65 -3.96
C TYR A 70 7.30 1.81 -2.51
N SER A 71 8.38 2.55 -2.26
CA SER A 71 8.94 2.65 -0.92
C SER A 71 9.28 4.05 -0.45
N LYS A 72 9.01 4.27 0.83
CA LYS A 72 9.41 5.46 1.58
C LYS A 72 9.78 5.04 3.00
N LYS A 73 11.03 5.31 3.38
CA LYS A 73 11.62 4.84 4.65
C LYS A 73 11.44 3.31 4.80
N ASN A 74 10.74 2.89 5.85
CA ASN A 74 10.53 1.49 6.19
C ASN A 74 9.23 0.91 5.62
N VAL A 75 8.48 1.65 4.79
CA VAL A 75 7.18 1.22 4.25
C VAL A 75 7.31 0.87 2.78
N TYR A 76 6.74 -0.28 2.40
CA TYR A 76 6.75 -0.80 1.04
C TYR A 76 5.33 -1.19 0.63
N LEU A 77 4.75 -0.47 -0.33
CA LEU A 77 3.47 -0.81 -0.96
C LEU A 77 3.72 -1.72 -2.15
N ILE A 78 2.90 -2.76 -2.27
CA ILE A 78 3.05 -3.81 -3.29
C ILE A 78 1.91 -3.66 -4.29
N ARG A 79 2.27 -3.40 -5.55
CA ARG A 79 1.37 -3.29 -6.69
C ARG A 79 1.40 -4.57 -7.50
N ASP A 80 0.23 -5.13 -7.77
CA ASP A 80 0.10 -6.25 -8.68
C ASP A 80 0.41 -5.81 -10.11
N ALA A 81 1.27 -6.56 -10.80
CA ALA A 81 1.72 -6.18 -12.14
C ALA A 81 0.66 -6.40 -13.21
N ILE A 82 -0.33 -7.27 -12.96
CA ILE A 82 -1.38 -7.62 -13.92
C ILE A 82 -2.56 -6.67 -13.74
N THR A 83 -3.08 -6.55 -12.51
CA THR A 83 -4.28 -5.73 -12.27
C THR A 83 -3.95 -4.25 -12.07
N GLY A 84 -2.72 -3.93 -11.67
CA GLY A 84 -2.34 -2.57 -11.30
C GLY A 84 -2.84 -2.15 -9.92
N ASP A 85 -3.48 -3.03 -9.17
CA ASP A 85 -4.01 -2.72 -7.83
C ASP A 85 -2.91 -2.77 -6.78
N ILE A 86 -3.08 -1.98 -5.71
CA ILE A 86 -2.29 -2.12 -4.50
C ILE A 86 -2.87 -3.26 -3.68
N VAL A 87 -2.12 -4.37 -3.64
CA VAL A 87 -2.58 -5.62 -3.06
C VAL A 87 -2.12 -5.82 -1.61
N SER A 88 -1.03 -5.17 -1.20
CA SER A 88 -0.53 -5.27 0.17
C SER A 88 0.42 -4.13 0.56
N VAL A 89 0.76 -4.07 1.85
CA VAL A 89 1.83 -3.23 2.41
C VAL A 89 2.62 -4.01 3.45
N VAL A 90 3.93 -3.77 3.49
CA VAL A 90 4.82 -4.31 4.52
C VAL A 90 5.69 -3.20 5.11
N VAL A 91 5.96 -3.30 6.42
CA VAL A 91 6.86 -2.40 7.14
C VAL A 91 8.10 -3.16 7.53
N ARG A 92 9.28 -2.75 7.05
CA ARG A 92 10.57 -3.43 7.27
C ARG A 92 11.71 -2.42 7.31
N LYS A 93 12.73 -2.69 8.13
CA LYS A 93 13.93 -1.84 8.25
C LYS A 93 14.84 -1.88 7.01
N ALA A 94 14.81 -2.98 6.27
CA ALA A 94 15.58 -3.19 5.05
C ALA A 94 14.67 -3.83 3.98
N PRO A 95 14.98 -3.69 2.67
CA PRO A 95 14.29 -4.44 1.62
C PRO A 95 14.54 -5.94 1.78
N LYS A 96 13.76 -6.77 1.10
CA LYS A 96 14.00 -8.22 1.16
C LYS A 96 15.16 -8.56 0.21
N PRO A 97 16.04 -9.51 0.56
CA PRO A 97 17.17 -9.87 -0.30
C PRO A 97 16.74 -10.29 -1.71
N GLU A 98 15.55 -10.89 -1.86
CA GLU A 98 15.02 -11.30 -3.16
C GLU A 98 14.40 -10.16 -3.99
N TRP A 99 14.26 -8.96 -3.44
CA TRP A 99 13.76 -7.80 -4.19
C TRP A 99 14.88 -7.18 -4.99
N ARG A 100 14.64 -6.99 -6.28
CA ARG A 100 15.60 -6.32 -7.16
C ARG A 100 15.32 -4.83 -7.18
N GLU A 101 16.34 -4.02 -6.94
CA GLU A 101 16.25 -2.57 -7.10
C GLU A 101 16.04 -2.23 -8.57
N LEU A 102 15.10 -1.32 -8.81
CA LEU A 102 14.92 -0.67 -10.08
C LEU A 102 15.76 0.59 -10.01
N ASN A 103 16.96 0.54 -10.57
CA ASN A 103 17.80 1.73 -10.70
C ASN A 103 17.10 2.70 -11.66
N GLU A 104 17.00 3.96 -11.26
CA GLU A 104 16.61 5.06 -12.15
C GLU A 104 17.69 5.33 -13.21
#